data_AF-A0A1R1C4H9-F1
#
_entry.id   AF-A0A1R1C4H9-F1
#
_cell.length_a   1.000
_cell.length_b   1.000
_cell.length_c   1.000
_cell.angle_alpha   90.00
_cell.angle_beta   90.00
_cell.angle_gamma   90.00
#
_symmetry.space_group_name_H-M   'P 1'
#
loop_
_entity.id
_entity.type
_entity.pdbx_description
1 polymer ?
#
loop_
_entity_poly.entity_id
_entity_poly.type
_entity_poly.pdbx_seq_one_letter_code
_entity_poly.pdbx_strand_id
1 'polypeptide(L)'
;MNTKQNRKAVFNQLQQMFEDAAMEGPEVLQSHLRDVAFSLGAQAAVSSDPAHMPQAINDLISQFGRGIQTITREITGNESKFDVAVYAVSSSQH
;
A
#
# COMPACT_ATOMS: atom_id res chain seq x y z
N MET A 1 8.80 -16.46 -16.21
CA MET A 1 9.01 -15.00 -16.27
C MET A 1 9.79 -14.55 -15.05
N ASN A 2 10.82 -13.72 -15.21
CA ASN A 2 11.73 -13.31 -14.14
C ASN A 2 11.03 -12.30 -13.22
N THR A 3 10.81 -12.65 -11.95
CA THR A 3 10.07 -11.84 -10.95
C THR A 3 10.59 -10.42 -10.80
N LYS A 4 11.89 -10.19 -11.06
CA LYS A 4 12.49 -8.84 -11.07
C LYS A 4 11.96 -7.95 -12.20
N GLN A 5 11.77 -8.50 -13.40
CA GLN A 5 11.21 -7.75 -14.53
C GLN A 5 9.76 -7.36 -14.28
N ASN A 6 8.99 -8.25 -13.64
CA ASN A 6 7.58 -8.00 -13.33
C ASN A 6 7.42 -6.86 -12.31
N ARG A 7 8.25 -6.81 -11.26
CA ARG A 7 8.23 -5.70 -10.29
C ARG A 7 8.56 -4.35 -10.90
N LYS A 8 9.54 -4.29 -11.81
CA LYS A 8 9.90 -3.03 -12.50
C LYS A 8 8.77 -2.53 -13.40
N ALA A 9 8.10 -3.44 -14.11
CA ALA A 9 6.96 -3.08 -14.96
C ALA A 9 5.80 -2.51 -14.13
N VAL A 10 5.44 -3.17 -13.01
CA VAL A 10 4.40 -2.68 -12.10
C VAL A 10 4.76 -1.31 -11.50
N PHE A 11 6.00 -1.13 -11.06
CA PHE A 11 6.47 0.16 -10.54
C PHE A 11 6.34 1.26 -11.60
N ASN A 12 6.82 1.02 -12.82
CA ASN A 12 6.73 2.01 -13.90
C ASN A 12 5.28 2.36 -14.24
N GLN A 13 4.36 1.39 -14.22
CA GLN A 13 2.95 1.64 -14.47
C GLN A 13 2.33 2.51 -13.37
N LEU A 14 2.60 2.22 -12.10
CA LEU A 14 2.11 3.05 -10.99
C LEU A 14 2.71 4.45 -11.02
N GLN A 15 3.99 4.58 -11.41
CA GLN A 15 4.64 5.87 -11.58
C GLN A 15 3.97 6.70 -12.69
N GLN A 16 3.69 6.11 -13.85
CA GLN A 16 3.00 6.82 -14.93
C GLN A 16 1.62 7.32 -14.48
N MET A 17 0.83 6.46 -13.82
CA MET A 17 -0.49 6.86 -13.32
C MET A 17 -0.41 7.98 -12.27
N PHE A 18 0.63 7.98 -11.43
CA PHE A 18 0.87 9.04 -10.47
C PHE A 18 1.22 10.36 -11.17
N GLU A 19 2.09 10.32 -12.19
CA GLU A 19 2.48 11.49 -12.97
C GLU A 19 1.27 12.08 -13.72
N ASP A 20 0.44 11.24 -14.35
CA ASP A 20 -0.79 11.64 -15.02
C ASP A 20 -1.75 12.34 -14.04
N ALA A 21 -1.99 11.72 -12.87
CA ALA A 21 -2.84 12.30 -11.83
C ALA A 21 -2.29 13.62 -11.27
N ALA A 22 -0.96 13.76 -11.18
CA ALA A 22 -0.32 14.99 -10.72
C ALA A 22 -0.49 16.15 -11.71
N MET A 23 -0.60 15.88 -13.02
CA MET A 23 -0.90 16.90 -14.02
C MET A 23 -2.32 17.45 -13.91
N GLU A 24 -3.27 16.62 -13.49
CA GLU A 24 -4.69 17.00 -13.38
C GLU A 24 -5.00 17.80 -12.09
N GLY A 25 -4.18 17.64 -11.06
CA GLY A 25 -4.20 18.46 -9.86
C GLY A 25 -4.22 17.67 -8.54
N PRO A 26 -4.14 18.38 -7.39
CA PRO A 26 -3.93 17.76 -6.09
C PRO A 26 -5.09 16.84 -5.66
N GLU A 27 -6.33 17.12 -6.07
CA GLU A 27 -7.49 16.29 -5.74
C GLU A 27 -7.44 14.93 -6.47
N VAL A 28 -7.06 14.94 -7.75
CA VAL A 28 -6.93 13.72 -8.56
C VAL A 28 -5.78 12.87 -8.05
N LEU A 29 -4.65 13.49 -7.68
CA LEU A 29 -3.52 12.81 -7.07
C LEU A 29 -3.92 12.09 -5.76
N GLN A 30 -4.69 12.77 -4.90
CA GLN A 30 -5.19 12.16 -3.67
C GLN A 30 -6.14 10.99 -3.95
N SER A 31 -7.04 11.14 -4.94
CA SER A 31 -7.93 10.05 -5.34
C SER A 31 -7.13 8.85 -5.87
N HIS A 32 -6.13 9.09 -6.72
CA HIS A 32 -5.28 8.04 -7.27
C HIS A 32 -4.59 7.23 -6.16
N LEU A 33 -3.95 7.90 -5.20
CA LEU A 33 -3.28 7.24 -4.08
C LEU A 33 -4.26 6.43 -3.22
N ARG A 34 -5.47 6.96 -3.01
CA ARG A 34 -6.55 6.26 -2.32
C ARG A 34 -6.99 5.01 -3.08
N ASP A 35 -7.16 5.11 -4.40
CA ASP A 35 -7.60 3.99 -5.25
C ASP A 35 -6.55 2.88 -5.33
N VAL A 36 -5.27 3.23 -5.35
CA VAL A 36 -4.15 2.27 -5.23
C VAL A 36 -4.21 1.54 -3.89
N ALA A 37 -4.40 2.26 -2.78
CA ALA A 37 -4.51 1.66 -1.45
C ALA A 37 -5.70 0.69 -1.35
N PHE A 38 -6.88 1.09 -1.83
CA PHE A 38 -8.06 0.23 -1.89
C PHE A 38 -7.81 -1.02 -2.72
N SER A 39 -7.22 -0.87 -3.91
CA SER A 39 -6.96 -1.98 -4.82
C SER A 39 -5.98 -2.99 -4.23
N LEU A 40 -4.96 -2.51 -3.51
CA LEU A 40 -4.00 -3.38 -2.81
C LEU A 40 -4.69 -4.17 -1.68
N GLY A 41 -5.52 -3.51 -0.87
CA GLY A 41 -6.28 -4.17 0.20
C GLY A 41 -7.27 -5.21 -0.34
N ALA A 42 -8.00 -4.87 -1.42
CA ALA A 42 -8.93 -5.80 -2.06
C ALA A 42 -8.22 -7.02 -2.66
N GLN A 43 -7.07 -6.83 -3.31
CA GLN A 43 -6.28 -7.94 -3.85
C GLN A 43 -5.74 -8.84 -2.74
N ALA A 44 -5.29 -8.28 -1.62
CA ALA A 44 -4.89 -9.07 -0.45
C ALA A 44 -6.07 -9.86 0.11
N ALA A 45 -7.25 -9.27 0.21
CA ALA A 45 -8.45 -9.96 0.68
C ALA A 45 -8.86 -11.12 -0.24
N VAL A 46 -8.91 -10.89 -1.56
CA VAL A 46 -9.32 -11.92 -2.55
C VAL A 46 -8.30 -13.04 -2.69
N SER A 47 -7.01 -12.77 -2.53
CA SER A 47 -5.94 -13.78 -2.68
C SER A 47 -5.67 -14.60 -1.41
N SER A 48 -6.31 -14.25 -0.29
CA SER A 48 -6.10 -14.92 1.00
C SER A 48 -7.24 -15.87 1.34
N ASP A 49 -6.92 -16.98 1.98
CA ASP A 49 -7.92 -17.79 2.70
C ASP A 49 -8.62 -16.89 3.75
N PRO A 50 -9.96 -16.92 3.87
CA PRO A 50 -10.68 -16.15 4.88
C PRO A 50 -10.12 -16.27 6.31
N ALA A 51 -9.62 -17.44 6.70
CA ALA A 51 -9.01 -17.66 8.01
C ALA A 51 -7.66 -16.94 8.19
N HIS A 52 -6.95 -16.66 7.09
CA HIS A 52 -5.63 -16.03 7.08
C HIS A 52 -5.65 -14.59 6.55
N MET A 53 -6.80 -14.12 6.04
CA MET A 53 -7.00 -12.80 5.48
C MET A 53 -6.55 -11.67 6.43
N PRO A 54 -6.89 -11.69 7.75
CA PRO A 54 -6.43 -10.63 8.65
C PRO A 54 -4.90 -10.55 8.72
N GLN A 55 -4.21 -11.70 8.73
CA GLN A 55 -2.75 -11.74 8.78
C GLN A 55 -2.14 -11.21 7.48
N ALA A 56 -2.65 -11.63 6.32
CA ALA A 56 -2.15 -11.16 5.02
C ALA A 56 -2.31 -9.64 4.84
N ILE A 57 -3.44 -9.08 5.29
CA ILE A 57 -3.67 -7.63 5.29
C ILE A 57 -2.70 -6.92 6.25
N ASN A 58 -2.51 -7.45 7.46
CA ASN A 58 -1.57 -6.89 8.43
C ASN A 58 -0.13 -6.87 7.90
N ASP A 59 0.31 -7.94 7.26
CA ASP A 59 1.64 -8.04 6.66
C ASP A 59 1.82 -7.02 5.53
N LEU A 60 0.81 -6.89 4.65
CA LEU A 60 0.82 -5.90 3.57
C LEU A 60 0.92 -4.46 4.12
N ILE A 61 0.08 -4.12 5.09
CA ILE A 61 0.07 -2.79 5.72
C ILE A 61 1.40 -2.52 6.42
N SER A 62 1.97 -3.53 7.10
CA SER A 62 3.26 -3.41 7.76
C SER A 62 4.40 -3.14 6.78
N GLN A 63 4.42 -3.83 5.63
CA GLN A 63 5.41 -3.57 4.59
C GLN A 63 5.24 -2.18 3.96
N PHE A 64 3.99 -1.77 3.72
CA PHE A 64 3.67 -0.43 3.21
C PHE A 64 4.17 0.66 4.17
N GLY A 65 3.88 0.53 5.47
CA GLY A 65 4.36 1.45 6.51
C GLY A 65 5.88 1.53 6.58
N ARG A 66 6.59 0.39 6.54
CA ARG A 66 8.07 0.36 6.50
C ARG A 66 8.63 1.07 5.26
N GLY A 67 7.98 0.91 4.11
CA GLY A 67 8.35 1.61 2.88
C GLY A 67 8.28 3.13 3.04
N ILE A 68 7.17 3.64 3.58
CA ILE A 68 6.99 5.06 3.87
C ILE A 68 8.08 5.56 4.83
N GLN A 69 8.30 4.87 5.94
CA GLN A 69 9.33 5.25 6.93
C GLN A 69 10.73 5.36 6.30
N THR A 70 11.07 4.40 5.43
CA THR A 70 12.35 4.38 4.72
C THR A 70 12.51 5.62 3.84
N ILE A 71 11.50 5.93 3.01
CA ILE A 71 11.54 7.10 2.13
C ILE A 71 11.49 8.41 2.92
N THR A 72 10.71 8.51 3.99
CA THR A 72 10.69 9.70 4.85
C THR A 72 12.06 9.97 5.46
N ARG A 73 12.76 8.92 5.93
CA ARG A 73 14.12 9.05 6.43
C ARG A 73 15.09 9.51 5.34
N GLU A 74 14.99 8.96 4.14
CA GLU A 74 15.84 9.34 3.00
C GLU A 74 15.64 10.80 2.58
N ILE A 75 14.39 11.29 2.54
CA ILE A 75 14.07 12.65 2.09
C ILE A 75 14.36 13.69 3.17
N THR A 76 14.00 13.40 4.43
CA THR A 76 14.01 14.42 5.50
C THR A 76 15.20 14.31 6.45
N GLY A 77 15.94 13.20 6.41
CA GLY A 77 16.99 12.89 7.38
C GLY A 77 16.48 12.51 8.78
N ASN A 78 15.17 12.61 9.03
CA ASN A 78 14.57 12.34 10.33
C ASN A 78 14.06 10.90 10.43
N GLU A 79 14.33 10.23 11.55
CA GLU A 79 13.65 8.98 11.87
C GLU A 79 12.19 9.26 12.19
N SER A 80 11.30 8.87 11.29
CA SER A 80 9.86 8.89 11.52
C SER A 80 9.39 7.49 11.87
N LYS A 81 8.82 7.30 13.06
CA LYS A 81 8.12 6.07 13.43
C LYS A 81 6.68 6.16 12.98
N PHE A 82 6.30 5.29 12.07
CA PHE A 82 4.93 5.13 11.60
C PHE A 82 4.37 3.85 12.20
N ASP A 83 3.80 3.94 13.40
CA ASP A 83 3.14 2.80 14.04
C ASP A 83 1.74 2.66 13.44
N VAL A 84 1.60 1.73 12.49
CA VAL A 84 0.29 1.44 11.90
C VAL A 84 -0.46 0.48 12.83
N ALA A 85 -1.38 1.03 13.63
CA ALA A 85 -2.29 0.23 14.44
C ALA A 85 -3.40 -0.34 13.54
N VAL A 86 -3.29 -1.62 13.17
CA VAL A 86 -4.38 -2.33 12.48
C VAL A 86 -5.34 -2.87 13.53
N TYR A 87 -6.50 -2.23 13.67
CA TYR A 87 -7.60 -2.77 14.46
C TYR A 87 -8.26 -3.89 13.65
N ALA A 88 -7.86 -5.13 13.90
CA ALA A 88 -8.67 -6.27 13.48
C ALA A 88 -10.03 -6.13 14.17
N VAL A 89 -11.09 -5.89 13.38
CA VAL A 89 -12.46 -6.04 13.88
C VAL A 89 -12.59 -7.53 14.22
N SER A 90 -12.41 -7.84 15.49
CA SER A 90 -12.82 -9.13 16.02
C SER A 90 -14.33 -9.15 15.86
N SER A 91 -14.85 -10.02 15.00
CA SER A 91 -16.27 -10.33 15.05
C SER A 91 -16.52 -10.89 16.45
N SER A 92 -17.18 -10.10 17.29
CA SER A 92 -17.76 -10.61 18.51
C SER A 92 -18.74 -11.70 18.09
N GLN A 93 -18.35 -12.96 18.30
CA GLN A 93 -19.30 -14.07 18.20
C GLN A 93 -20.37 -13.81 19.27
N HIS A 94 -21.56 -13.45 18.81
CA HIS A 94 -22.80 -13.53 19.57
C HIS A 94 -23.60 -14.72 19.06
#